data_AF-A0A4Y7JGS3-F1
#
_entry.id   AF-A0A4Y7JGS3-F1
#
_cell.length_a   1.000
_cell.length_b   1.000
_cell.length_c   1.000
_cell.angle_alpha   90.00
_cell.angle_beta   90.00
_cell.angle_gamma   90.00
#
_symmetry.space_group_name_H-M   'P 1'
#
loop_
_entity.id
_entity.type
_entity.pdbx_description
1 polymer ?
#
loop_
_entity_poly.entity_id
_entity_poly.type
_entity_poly.pdbx_seq_one_letter_code
_entity_poly.pdbx_strand_id
1 'polypeptide(L)'
;MFIISVEPTVLVHFDQVPGSRSRSSTAVFRYSIVGLNGSQIFQRRHWCSISCQIDDQILRHCPDDHIILRNLSVNPSHSFQVSVTTLDGDRNSSAYKWFIDTIPPTASITSETSYTNAMGVSIDITFSEACTKGGGFNCINASSCDVLINGPAEVNASTLNMVEHDIKYRIKVEFSATGVSGRVVVKMADMFCTDEAGNQFKRTNKSVLILHFDRRPVDMVLWTTIPSYKLKIGEVPRTVLATNKLEDLEFYLDFSSPVVNSTADILSVLHANFGSLVPIKTKGHGGRRFVFRLVNVTKTDIFTVKVQPSFIIRQSGTAASSVEPIAFLYDITRPSVRLTTKFPGVTTKEFNIQVVTEFSEPVFDFQASGIEVVGGSITRQVMW
;
A
#
# COMPACT_ATOMS: atom_id res chain seq x y z
N MET A 1 -5.39 8.68 77.84
CA MET A 1 -5.84 7.44 77.18
C MET A 1 -4.77 7.06 76.17
N PHE A 2 -3.83 6.21 76.58
CA PHE A 2 -2.73 5.75 75.72
C PHE A 2 -3.28 4.64 74.82
N ILE A 3 -3.27 4.84 73.51
CA ILE A 3 -3.50 3.77 72.54
C ILE A 3 -2.20 2.97 72.52
N ILE A 4 -2.17 1.86 73.25
CA ILE A 4 -1.11 0.87 73.11
C ILE A 4 -1.33 0.22 71.75
N SER A 5 -0.54 0.63 70.76
CA SER A 5 -0.38 -0.11 69.50
C SER A 5 0.37 -1.40 69.85
N VAL A 6 -0.37 -2.47 70.14
CA VAL A 6 0.21 -3.81 70.30
C VAL A 6 0.69 -4.23 68.91
N GLU A 7 2.01 -4.38 68.73
CA GLU A 7 2.55 -5.02 67.53
C GLU A 7 2.00 -6.45 67.42
N PRO A 8 1.48 -6.87 66.26
CA PRO A 8 0.85 -8.18 66.13
C PRO A 8 1.89 -9.28 66.39
N THR A 9 1.63 -10.12 67.38
CA THR A 9 2.48 -11.25 67.77
C THR A 9 2.46 -12.42 66.77
N VAL A 10 1.57 -12.33 65.77
CA VAL A 10 1.29 -13.36 64.77
C VAL A 10 1.36 -12.78 63.35
N LEU A 11 1.93 -13.53 62.42
CA LEU A 11 2.08 -13.20 61.00
C LEU A 11 1.43 -14.27 60.12
N VAL A 12 0.74 -13.82 59.05
CA VAL A 12 0.28 -14.68 57.97
C VAL A 12 1.29 -14.63 56.83
N HIS A 13 1.94 -15.74 56.55
CA HIS A 13 2.92 -15.87 55.48
C HIS A 13 2.33 -16.68 54.33
N PHE A 14 2.39 -16.16 53.09
CA PHE A 14 2.00 -16.94 51.92
C PHE A 14 3.20 -17.77 51.44
N ASP A 15 3.11 -19.09 51.62
CA ASP A 15 4.14 -20.05 51.19
C ASP A 15 4.02 -20.38 49.70
N GLN A 16 2.82 -20.26 49.14
CA GLN A 16 2.56 -20.41 47.71
C GLN A 16 1.47 -19.43 47.28
N VAL A 17 1.70 -18.74 46.17
CA VAL A 17 0.74 -17.83 45.52
C VAL A 17 0.69 -18.11 44.02
N PRO A 18 -0.41 -17.77 43.31
CA PRO A 18 -0.38 -17.71 41.85
C PRO A 18 0.67 -16.69 41.38
N GLY A 19 1.14 -16.80 40.13
CA GLY A 19 1.95 -15.75 39.54
C GLY A 19 1.19 -14.42 39.51
N SER A 20 1.92 -13.30 39.62
CA SER A 20 1.34 -11.94 39.60
C SER A 20 0.48 -11.70 38.35
N ARG A 21 0.83 -12.33 37.24
CA ARG A 21 -0.04 -12.58 36.08
C ARG A 21 -0.12 -14.07 35.80
N SER A 22 -1.33 -14.57 35.58
CA SER A 22 -1.59 -16.00 35.33
C SER A 22 -2.66 -16.16 34.26
N ARG A 23 -2.52 -17.14 33.36
CA ARG A 23 -3.59 -17.51 32.42
C ARG A 23 -4.63 -18.48 32.96
N SER A 24 -4.48 -18.89 34.22
CA SER A 24 -5.35 -19.88 34.87
C SER A 24 -6.51 -19.20 35.60
N SER A 25 -7.74 -19.63 35.33
CA SER A 25 -8.93 -19.30 36.14
C SER A 25 -8.97 -20.02 37.50
N THR A 26 -7.90 -20.75 37.82
CA THR A 26 -7.67 -21.40 39.11
C THR A 26 -6.44 -20.79 39.77
N ALA A 27 -6.59 -20.35 41.02
CA ALA A 27 -5.50 -19.86 41.86
C ALA A 27 -5.29 -20.79 43.06
N VAL A 28 -4.03 -21.11 43.35
CA VAL A 28 -3.65 -21.98 44.48
C VAL A 28 -2.88 -21.14 45.46
N PHE A 29 -3.33 -21.15 46.71
CA PHE A 29 -2.65 -20.52 47.83
C PHE A 29 -2.27 -21.56 48.87
N ARG A 30 -1.06 -21.44 49.40
CA ARG A 30 -0.64 -22.05 50.67
C ARG A 30 -0.19 -20.96 51.61
N TYR A 31 -0.56 -21.06 52.87
CA TYR A 31 -0.15 -20.10 53.87
C TYR A 31 0.08 -20.76 55.21
N SER A 32 0.95 -20.13 55.98
CA SER A 32 1.28 -20.52 57.34
C SER A 32 1.09 -19.34 58.28
N ILE A 33 0.72 -19.67 59.52
CA ILE A 33 0.54 -18.70 60.60
C ILE A 33 1.68 -18.92 61.59
N VAL A 34 2.56 -17.92 61.70
CA VAL A 34 3.78 -17.99 62.49
C VAL A 34 3.79 -16.92 63.57
N GLY A 35 4.40 -17.22 64.71
CA GLY A 35 4.66 -16.21 65.74
C GLY A 35 5.89 -15.38 65.39
N LEU A 36 6.04 -14.19 66.00
CA LEU A 36 7.21 -13.31 65.79
C LEU A 36 8.56 -14.00 66.05
N ASN A 37 8.59 -15.06 66.88
CA ASN A 37 9.79 -15.83 67.17
C ASN A 37 10.08 -16.98 66.16
N GLY A 38 9.33 -17.06 65.06
CA GLY A 38 9.44 -18.13 64.06
C GLY A 38 8.89 -19.48 64.51
N SER A 39 8.30 -19.56 65.70
CA SER A 39 7.59 -20.76 66.16
C SER A 39 6.31 -20.95 65.36
N GLN A 40 6.10 -22.17 64.83
CA GLN A 40 4.79 -22.58 64.34
C GLN A 40 3.82 -22.55 65.52
N ILE A 41 2.84 -21.65 65.48
CA ILE A 41 1.83 -21.52 66.55
C ILE A 41 0.91 -22.77 66.56
N PHE A 42 0.83 -23.49 65.44
CA PHE A 42 0.01 -24.69 65.30
C PHE A 42 0.70 -25.98 65.81
N GLN A 43 0.82 -26.10 67.14
CA GLN A 43 0.83 -27.41 67.78
C GLN A 43 -0.49 -27.58 68.55
N ARG A 44 -1.42 -28.33 67.94
CA ARG A 44 -2.65 -28.92 68.51
C ARG A 44 -3.18 -28.26 69.80
N ARG A 45 -4.24 -27.45 69.64
CA ARG A 45 -5.23 -26.99 70.67
C ARG A 45 -5.07 -25.60 71.30
N HIS A 46 -4.81 -24.57 70.51
CA HIS A 46 -5.27 -23.21 70.85
C HIS A 46 -5.94 -22.56 69.63
N TRP A 47 -7.23 -22.24 69.77
CA TRP A 47 -8.16 -21.91 68.70
C TRP A 47 -7.93 -20.51 68.11
N CYS A 48 -7.22 -20.41 66.98
CA CYS A 48 -7.21 -19.21 66.15
C CYS A 48 -8.41 -19.23 65.20
N SER A 49 -9.03 -18.07 64.97
CA SER A 49 -10.07 -17.91 63.94
C SER A 49 -9.41 -17.38 62.66
N ILE A 50 -9.49 -18.16 61.58
CA ILE A 50 -8.98 -17.78 60.26
C ILE A 50 -10.15 -17.40 59.36
N SER A 51 -10.06 -16.25 58.70
CA SER A 51 -11.04 -15.80 57.71
C SER A 51 -10.34 -15.49 56.40
N CYS A 52 -10.90 -16.00 55.30
CA CYS A 52 -10.42 -15.78 53.94
C CYS A 52 -11.39 -14.86 53.21
N GLN A 53 -10.87 -13.94 52.40
CA GLN A 53 -11.63 -13.02 51.56
C GLN A 53 -11.05 -13.04 50.14
N ILE A 54 -11.91 -13.11 49.14
CA ILE A 54 -11.57 -12.97 47.71
C ILE A 54 -12.40 -11.83 47.14
N ASP A 55 -11.77 -10.82 46.56
CA ASP A 55 -12.43 -9.68 45.90
C ASP A 55 -13.53 -9.05 46.78
N ASP A 56 -13.21 -8.84 48.05
CA ASP A 56 -14.11 -8.29 49.06
C ASP A 56 -15.29 -9.18 49.47
N GLN A 57 -15.29 -10.43 49.03
CA GLN A 57 -16.21 -11.46 49.46
C GLN A 57 -15.58 -12.43 50.46
N ILE A 58 -16.16 -12.50 51.67
CA ILE A 58 -15.74 -13.44 52.71
C ILE A 58 -16.14 -14.87 52.28
N LEU A 59 -15.17 -15.79 52.34
CA LEU A 59 -15.39 -17.19 52.05
C LEU A 59 -16.04 -17.89 53.25
N ARG A 60 -17.00 -18.79 52.97
CA ARG A 60 -17.69 -19.57 54.00
C ARG A 60 -16.77 -20.54 54.75
N HIS A 61 -15.73 -21.02 54.09
CA HIS A 61 -14.75 -21.93 54.65
C HIS A 61 -13.34 -21.47 54.26
N CYS A 62 -12.49 -21.30 55.27
CA CYS A 62 -11.10 -20.93 55.13
C CYS A 62 -10.27 -22.06 55.78
N PRO A 63 -9.64 -22.94 54.98
CA PRO A 63 -8.89 -24.09 55.49
C PRO A 63 -7.61 -23.66 56.21
N ASP A 64 -7.01 -24.54 57.02
CA ASP A 64 -5.87 -24.14 57.87
C ASP A 64 -4.50 -24.07 57.15
N ASP A 65 -4.40 -24.53 55.89
CA ASP A 65 -3.11 -24.73 55.19
C ASP A 65 -3.14 -24.24 53.73
N HIS A 66 -4.09 -24.73 52.93
CA HIS A 66 -4.13 -24.42 51.50
C HIS A 66 -5.55 -24.25 50.98
N ILE A 67 -5.72 -23.37 50.00
CA ILE A 67 -6.99 -23.14 49.32
C ILE A 67 -6.81 -23.10 47.81
N ILE A 68 -7.77 -23.68 47.10
CA ILE A 68 -7.84 -23.69 45.63
C ILE A 68 -9.09 -22.92 45.23
N LEU A 69 -8.89 -21.72 44.70
CA LEU A 69 -9.95 -20.89 44.13
C LEU A 69 -10.13 -21.30 42.66
N ARG A 70 -11.35 -21.67 42.26
CA ARG A 70 -11.68 -22.13 40.90
C ARG A 70 -12.73 -21.23 40.26
N ASN A 71 -12.80 -21.27 38.93
CA ASN A 71 -13.80 -20.54 38.14
C ASN A 71 -13.78 -19.03 38.42
N LEU A 72 -12.58 -18.48 38.65
CA LEU A 72 -12.39 -17.04 38.77
C LEU A 72 -12.65 -16.37 37.41
N SER A 73 -13.20 -15.17 37.45
CA SER A 73 -13.38 -14.35 36.25
C SER A 73 -12.05 -14.10 35.55
N VAL A 74 -12.05 -14.06 34.22
CA VAL A 74 -10.83 -13.89 33.42
C VAL A 74 -10.75 -12.46 32.87
N ASN A 75 -9.53 -11.92 32.82
CA ASN A 75 -9.17 -10.55 32.42
C ASN A 75 -9.48 -9.39 33.41
N PRO A 76 -9.75 -9.63 34.71
CA PRO A 76 -9.60 -8.62 35.77
C PRO A 76 -8.48 -8.97 36.77
N SER A 77 -8.20 -8.01 37.66
CA SER A 77 -7.39 -8.23 38.85
C SER A 77 -8.21 -8.89 39.97
N HIS A 78 -7.56 -9.74 40.74
CA HIS A 78 -8.09 -10.40 41.91
C HIS A 78 -7.26 -10.05 43.16
N SER A 79 -7.87 -10.12 44.33
CA SER A 79 -7.22 -9.91 45.62
C SER A 79 -7.68 -10.96 46.63
N PHE A 80 -6.73 -11.75 47.14
CA PHE A 80 -6.98 -12.76 48.16
C PHE A 80 -6.35 -12.32 49.47
N GLN A 81 -7.15 -12.25 50.53
CA GLN A 81 -6.71 -11.86 51.86
C GLN A 81 -7.01 -12.97 52.86
N VAL A 82 -6.01 -13.30 53.68
CA VAL A 82 -6.15 -14.19 54.83
C VAL A 82 -5.95 -13.37 56.08
N SER A 83 -6.92 -13.42 56.98
CA SER A 83 -6.86 -12.74 58.27
C SER A 83 -6.95 -13.78 59.40
N VAL A 84 -6.16 -13.58 60.44
CA VAL A 84 -6.13 -14.41 61.64
C VAL A 84 -6.47 -13.56 62.86
N THR A 85 -7.27 -14.12 63.76
CA THR A 85 -7.52 -13.58 65.10
C THR A 85 -7.19 -14.66 66.14
N THR A 86 -6.25 -14.38 67.04
CA THR A 86 -5.93 -15.26 68.17
C THR A 86 -6.93 -15.07 69.31
N LEU A 87 -6.98 -16.01 70.25
CA LEU A 87 -7.76 -15.89 71.48
C LEU A 87 -7.34 -14.68 72.34
N ASP A 88 -6.05 -14.35 72.32
CA ASP A 88 -5.48 -13.22 73.06
C ASP A 88 -5.83 -11.86 72.41
N GLY A 89 -6.57 -11.89 71.30
CA GLY A 89 -7.08 -10.71 70.60
C GLY A 89 -6.15 -10.17 69.51
N ASP A 90 -4.99 -10.81 69.29
CA ASP A 90 -4.05 -10.40 68.25
C ASP A 90 -4.65 -10.66 66.87
N ARG A 91 -4.57 -9.64 66.00
CA ARG A 91 -5.10 -9.67 64.65
C ARG A 91 -4.02 -9.34 63.65
N ASN A 92 -3.92 -10.14 62.60
CA ASN A 92 -3.09 -9.82 61.45
C ASN A 92 -3.75 -10.30 60.17
N SER A 93 -3.39 -9.68 59.05
CA SER A 93 -3.86 -10.06 57.74
C SER A 93 -2.79 -9.88 56.68
N SER A 94 -2.74 -10.81 55.74
CA SER A 94 -1.90 -10.71 54.55
C SER A 94 -2.77 -10.80 53.31
N ALA A 95 -2.47 -10.00 52.29
CA ALA A 95 -3.21 -9.96 51.04
C ALA A 95 -2.27 -10.08 49.84
N TYR A 96 -2.71 -10.81 48.82
CA TYR A 96 -2.01 -10.97 47.56
C TYR A 96 -2.91 -10.60 46.38
N LYS A 97 -2.39 -9.76 45.49
CA LYS A 97 -3.07 -9.33 44.27
C LYS A 97 -2.43 -9.98 43.04
N TRP A 98 -3.26 -10.45 42.12
CA TRP A 98 -2.82 -10.97 40.83
C TRP A 98 -3.81 -10.61 39.73
N PHE A 99 -3.42 -10.79 38.47
CA PHE A 99 -4.28 -10.59 37.31
C PHE A 99 -4.42 -11.89 36.54
N ILE A 100 -5.64 -12.24 36.13
CA ILE A 100 -5.87 -13.41 35.29
C ILE A 100 -5.91 -12.95 33.84
N ASP A 101 -4.85 -13.20 33.08
CA ASP A 101 -4.74 -12.80 31.68
C ASP A 101 -4.91 -14.01 30.75
N THR A 102 -5.98 -14.02 29.97
CA THR A 102 -6.24 -15.08 28.98
C THR A 102 -6.09 -14.58 27.55
N ILE A 103 -5.71 -13.32 27.37
CA ILE A 103 -5.61 -12.68 26.07
C ILE A 103 -4.21 -12.96 25.51
N PRO A 104 -4.10 -13.61 24.34
CA PRO A 104 -2.79 -13.84 23.76
C PRO A 104 -2.18 -12.58 23.16
N PRO A 105 -0.83 -12.43 23.22
CA PRO A 105 -0.17 -11.35 22.52
C PRO A 105 -0.37 -11.50 21.00
N THR A 106 -0.60 -10.38 20.33
CA THR A 106 -0.73 -10.28 18.87
C THR A 106 0.22 -9.22 18.33
N ALA A 107 0.46 -9.18 17.02
CA ALA A 107 1.27 -8.13 16.41
C ALA A 107 0.65 -7.60 15.11
N SER A 108 0.91 -6.32 14.81
CA SER A 108 0.66 -5.70 13.52
C SER A 108 1.95 -5.39 12.78
N ILE A 109 1.99 -5.69 11.48
CA ILE A 109 3.09 -5.32 10.59
C ILE A 109 2.62 -4.18 9.68
N THR A 110 3.39 -3.10 9.61
CA THR A 110 3.09 -1.92 8.79
C THR A 110 4.32 -1.46 8.00
N SER A 111 4.10 -0.74 6.91
CA SER A 111 5.13 -0.05 6.15
C SER A 111 4.58 1.25 5.58
N GLU A 112 5.46 2.21 5.29
CA GLU A 112 5.10 3.47 4.65
C GLU A 112 4.50 3.27 3.25
N THR A 113 4.95 2.24 2.52
CA THR A 113 4.45 1.93 1.17
C THR A 113 4.24 0.44 0.99
N SER A 114 3.20 0.06 0.25
CA SER A 114 2.95 -1.32 -0.17
C SER A 114 3.39 -1.61 -1.62
N TYR A 115 3.72 -0.56 -2.38
CA TYR A 115 4.21 -0.62 -3.76
C TYR A 115 5.48 0.22 -3.88
N THR A 116 6.55 -0.34 -4.43
CA THR A 116 7.85 0.35 -4.53
C THR A 116 8.69 -0.16 -5.70
N ASN A 117 9.72 0.56 -6.09
CA ASN A 117 10.74 0.13 -7.05
C ASN A 117 12.12 -0.01 -6.38
N ALA A 118 12.19 0.28 -5.08
CA ALA A 118 13.42 0.20 -4.31
C ALA A 118 13.95 -1.24 -4.20
N MET A 119 15.18 -1.35 -3.71
CA MET A 119 15.82 -2.63 -3.40
C MET A 119 15.36 -3.21 -2.05
N GLY A 120 14.66 -2.43 -1.24
CA GLY A 120 14.11 -2.88 0.03
C GLY A 120 13.30 -1.80 0.72
N VAL A 121 12.65 -2.18 1.80
CA VAL A 121 11.67 -1.38 2.53
C VAL A 121 11.75 -1.70 4.00
N SER A 122 11.63 -0.67 4.83
CA SER A 122 11.51 -0.83 6.29
C SER A 122 10.06 -1.18 6.65
N ILE A 123 9.92 -2.16 7.54
CA ILE A 123 8.64 -2.51 8.15
C ILE A 123 8.72 -2.27 9.65
N ASP A 124 7.61 -1.82 10.22
CA ASP A 124 7.42 -1.68 11.66
C ASP A 124 6.51 -2.82 12.15
N ILE A 125 6.94 -3.49 13.21
CA ILE A 125 6.22 -4.56 13.90
C ILE A 125 5.83 -4.03 15.27
N THR A 126 4.57 -4.10 15.63
CA THR A 126 4.06 -3.62 16.92
C THR A 126 3.24 -4.69 17.59
N PHE A 127 3.64 -5.10 18.78
CA PHE A 127 2.93 -6.07 19.61
C PHE A 127 1.82 -5.39 20.42
N SER A 128 0.74 -6.11 20.72
CA SER A 128 -0.33 -5.63 21.60
C SER A 128 0.12 -5.54 23.07
N GLU A 129 1.14 -6.29 23.43
CA GLU A 129 1.79 -6.34 24.74
C GLU A 129 3.16 -7.02 24.62
N ALA A 130 3.97 -6.95 25.67
CA ALA A 130 5.30 -7.55 25.68
C ALA A 130 5.24 -9.08 25.52
N CYS A 131 5.99 -9.60 24.53
CA CYS A 131 6.07 -11.03 24.23
C CYS A 131 7.51 -11.52 24.41
N THR A 132 7.96 -11.56 25.67
CA THR A 132 9.38 -11.74 26.03
C THR A 132 9.72 -13.15 26.52
N LYS A 133 8.72 -13.93 26.94
CA LYS A 133 8.92 -15.30 27.40
C LYS A 133 8.87 -16.28 26.20
N GLY A 134 9.35 -17.51 26.43
CA GLY A 134 9.36 -18.56 25.40
C GLY A 134 10.40 -18.39 24.29
N GLY A 135 11.37 -17.49 24.49
CA GLY A 135 12.39 -17.12 23.50
C GLY A 135 12.30 -15.65 23.11
N GLY A 136 11.09 -15.06 23.15
CA GLY A 136 10.84 -13.68 22.76
C GLY A 136 10.91 -13.48 21.24
N PHE A 137 10.59 -12.27 20.78
CA PHE A 137 10.74 -11.93 19.36
C PHE A 137 12.22 -11.83 18.97
N ASN A 138 12.64 -12.64 18.01
CA ASN A 138 14.01 -12.66 17.52
C ASN A 138 14.10 -12.66 16.00
N CYS A 139 15.16 -12.04 15.50
CA CYS A 139 15.55 -12.13 14.10
C CYS A 139 17.07 -12.05 14.00
N ILE A 140 17.73 -13.21 14.02
CA ILE A 140 19.21 -13.30 14.01
C ILE A 140 19.71 -13.40 12.57
N ASN A 141 19.04 -14.21 11.76
CA ASN A 141 19.32 -14.40 10.34
C ASN A 141 18.02 -14.85 9.64
N ALA A 142 18.03 -14.98 8.32
CA ALA A 142 16.83 -15.32 7.54
C ALA A 142 16.18 -16.66 7.93
N SER A 143 16.95 -17.65 8.43
CA SER A 143 16.42 -18.96 8.85
C SER A 143 16.00 -19.02 10.31
N SER A 144 16.42 -18.05 11.13
CA SER A 144 16.15 -17.93 12.57
C SER A 144 15.49 -16.57 12.86
N CYS A 145 14.47 -16.25 12.07
CA CYS A 145 13.69 -15.03 12.24
C CYS A 145 12.21 -15.36 12.41
N ASP A 146 11.60 -14.70 13.39
CA ASP A 146 10.15 -14.76 13.62
C ASP A 146 9.36 -13.93 12.60
N VAL A 147 10.03 -13.38 11.58
CA VAL A 147 9.42 -12.76 10.41
C VAL A 147 9.64 -13.67 9.21
N LEU A 148 8.56 -14.25 8.70
CA LEU A 148 8.55 -15.15 7.57
C LEU A 148 8.27 -14.38 6.28
N ILE A 149 9.08 -14.63 5.26
CA ILE A 149 8.93 -14.03 3.94
C ILE A 149 8.51 -15.09 2.92
N ASN A 150 7.45 -14.80 2.19
CA ASN A 150 6.99 -15.59 1.05
C ASN A 150 7.06 -14.72 -0.21
N GLY A 151 8.04 -14.96 -1.07
CA GLY A 151 8.24 -14.23 -2.32
C GLY A 151 9.72 -13.96 -2.58
N PRO A 152 10.06 -13.23 -3.65
CA PRO A 152 11.43 -12.94 -4.02
C PRO A 152 12.02 -11.80 -3.15
N ALA A 153 12.19 -12.06 -1.86
CA ALA A 153 12.71 -11.15 -0.87
C ALA A 153 13.24 -11.89 0.37
N GLU A 154 14.06 -11.22 1.16
CA GLU A 154 14.64 -11.71 2.40
C GLU A 154 14.60 -10.63 3.48
N VAL A 155 14.62 -11.04 4.74
CA VAL A 155 14.75 -10.10 5.87
C VAL A 155 16.22 -9.85 6.13
N ASN A 156 16.61 -8.58 6.21
CA ASN A 156 17.94 -8.21 6.66
C ASN A 156 17.97 -8.10 8.18
N ALA A 157 18.26 -9.23 8.83
CA ALA A 157 18.29 -9.36 10.30
C ALA A 157 19.21 -8.34 10.99
N SER A 158 20.31 -7.93 10.35
CA SER A 158 21.25 -6.95 10.93
C SER A 158 20.66 -5.54 11.11
N THR A 159 19.53 -5.27 10.45
CA THR A 159 18.82 -3.99 10.55
C THR A 159 17.74 -3.96 11.63
N LEU A 160 17.57 -5.06 12.37
CA LEU A 160 16.60 -5.13 13.45
C LEU A 160 16.92 -4.06 14.50
N ASN A 161 15.96 -3.19 14.75
CA ASN A 161 16.03 -2.14 15.76
C ASN A 161 14.79 -2.20 16.66
N MET A 162 14.99 -2.15 17.98
CA MET A 162 13.92 -2.04 18.96
C MET A 162 13.62 -0.55 19.16
N VAL A 163 12.46 -0.11 18.66
CA VAL A 163 12.01 1.29 18.71
C VAL A 163 11.36 1.60 20.05
N GLU A 164 10.58 0.66 20.58
CA GLU A 164 9.95 0.73 21.90
C GLU A 164 10.17 -0.61 22.59
N HIS A 165 10.59 -0.55 23.85
CA HIS A 165 11.04 -1.72 24.59
C HIS A 165 9.98 -2.82 24.60
N ASP A 166 10.32 -3.98 24.05
CA ASP A 166 9.47 -5.18 23.94
C ASP A 166 8.10 -5.01 23.25
N ILE A 167 7.84 -3.86 22.63
CA ILE A 167 6.56 -3.52 22.01
C ILE A 167 6.72 -3.22 20.52
N LYS A 168 7.72 -2.43 20.13
CA LYS A 168 7.85 -1.96 18.74
C LYS A 168 9.24 -2.22 18.19
N TYR A 169 9.28 -2.85 17.03
CA TYR A 169 10.50 -3.18 16.31
C TYR A 169 10.42 -2.66 14.88
N ARG A 170 11.59 -2.37 14.31
CA ARG A 170 11.77 -2.00 12.91
C ARG A 170 12.81 -2.92 12.28
N ILE A 171 12.54 -3.38 11.07
CA ILE A 171 13.47 -4.23 10.33
C ILE A 171 13.31 -4.00 8.83
N LYS A 172 14.37 -4.22 8.05
CA LYS A 172 14.35 -4.05 6.60
C LYS A 172 14.08 -5.38 5.89
N VAL A 173 13.18 -5.34 4.91
CA VAL A 173 12.96 -6.40 3.93
C VAL A 173 13.66 -6.00 2.64
N GLU A 174 14.53 -6.86 2.14
CA GLU A 174 15.30 -6.65 0.91
C GLU A 174 14.72 -7.51 -0.21
N PHE A 175 14.41 -6.88 -1.34
CA PHE A 175 13.86 -7.55 -2.51
C PHE A 175 14.98 -8.15 -3.35
N SER A 176 14.65 -9.22 -4.08
CA SER A 176 15.55 -9.82 -5.06
C SER A 176 16.14 -8.75 -6.00
N ALA A 177 17.48 -8.73 -6.12
CA ALA A 177 18.18 -7.83 -7.01
C ALA A 177 17.94 -8.16 -8.49
N THR A 178 17.72 -9.44 -8.81
CA THR A 178 17.50 -9.93 -10.17
C THR A 178 16.02 -9.88 -10.59
N GLY A 179 15.11 -9.89 -9.61
CA GLY A 179 13.68 -9.71 -9.87
C GLY A 179 13.38 -8.31 -10.42
N VAL A 180 12.65 -8.25 -11.53
CA VAL A 180 12.11 -6.97 -12.07
C VAL A 180 10.76 -6.60 -11.46
N SER A 181 10.00 -7.58 -10.99
CA SER A 181 8.76 -7.36 -10.25
C SER A 181 8.42 -8.57 -9.38
N GLY A 182 7.68 -8.37 -8.29
CA GLY A 182 7.28 -9.47 -7.42
C GLY A 182 6.23 -9.07 -6.39
N ARG A 183 5.49 -10.08 -5.92
CA ARG A 183 4.63 -9.99 -4.74
C ARG A 183 5.33 -10.68 -3.57
N VAL A 184 5.43 -9.99 -2.46
CA VAL A 184 6.09 -10.45 -1.23
C VAL A 184 5.08 -10.41 -0.10
N VAL A 185 4.89 -11.54 0.58
CA VAL A 185 4.05 -11.62 1.77
C VAL A 185 4.97 -11.75 2.97
N VAL A 186 4.93 -10.75 3.83
CA VAL A 186 5.60 -10.73 5.12
C VAL A 186 4.59 -11.16 6.18
N LYS A 187 4.95 -12.12 7.02
CA LYS A 187 4.06 -12.56 8.12
C LYS A 187 4.88 -12.89 9.36
N MET A 188 4.33 -12.67 10.54
CA MET A 188 4.96 -13.16 11.77
C MET A 188 5.01 -14.70 11.78
N ALA A 189 5.94 -15.32 12.49
CA ALA A 189 5.89 -16.72 12.88
C ALA A 189 4.73 -16.97 13.86
N ASP A 190 4.44 -18.23 14.17
CA ASP A 190 3.37 -18.59 15.11
C ASP A 190 4.01 -19.20 16.36
N MET A 191 3.37 -19.01 17.52
CA MET A 191 3.77 -19.66 18.78
C MET A 191 5.26 -19.51 19.17
N PHE A 192 5.93 -18.42 18.76
CA PHE A 192 7.36 -18.21 19.01
C PHE A 192 7.68 -17.51 20.34
N CYS A 193 6.69 -16.89 20.97
CA CYS A 193 6.83 -16.24 22.27
C CYS A 193 5.53 -16.33 23.08
N THR A 194 5.64 -16.02 24.36
CA THR A 194 4.51 -15.86 25.27
C THR A 194 4.57 -14.54 26.02
N ASP A 195 3.42 -14.04 26.44
CA ASP A 195 3.33 -12.91 27.38
C ASP A 195 3.79 -13.30 28.81
N GLU A 196 3.63 -12.39 29.76
CA GLU A 196 3.95 -12.63 31.16
C GLU A 196 3.09 -13.73 31.81
N ALA A 197 1.82 -13.86 31.42
CA ALA A 197 0.86 -14.85 31.93
C ALA A 197 1.04 -16.25 31.31
N GLY A 198 1.82 -16.36 30.23
CA GLY A 198 2.09 -17.56 29.47
C GLY A 198 1.13 -17.81 28.31
N ASN A 199 0.35 -16.83 27.85
CA ASN A 199 -0.43 -16.99 26.62
C ASN A 199 0.51 -16.96 25.41
N GLN A 200 0.34 -17.90 24.48
CA GLN A 200 1.18 -18.01 23.29
C GLN A 200 0.79 -16.99 22.24
N PHE A 201 1.77 -16.38 21.60
CA PHE A 201 1.54 -15.46 20.49
C PHE A 201 0.56 -16.03 19.47
N LYS A 202 -0.44 -15.21 19.11
CA LYS A 202 -1.47 -15.57 18.14
C LYS A 202 -1.37 -14.66 16.92
N ARG A 203 -1.00 -15.25 15.78
CA ARG A 203 -1.01 -14.53 14.49
C ARG A 203 -2.43 -14.08 14.13
N THR A 204 -2.57 -12.83 13.68
CA THR A 204 -3.82 -12.28 13.15
C THR A 204 -3.64 -11.80 11.70
N ASN A 205 -4.71 -11.34 11.05
CA ASN A 205 -4.62 -10.70 9.73
C ASN A 205 -3.74 -9.44 9.74
N LYS A 206 -3.64 -8.74 10.87
CA LYS A 206 -2.75 -7.57 11.01
C LYS A 206 -1.28 -7.98 11.09
N SER A 207 -1.00 -9.25 11.42
CA SER A 207 0.35 -9.83 11.47
C SER A 207 0.87 -10.24 10.08
N VAL A 208 0.20 -9.79 9.00
CA VAL A 208 0.54 -10.08 7.61
C VAL A 208 0.55 -8.76 6.82
N LEU A 209 1.63 -8.52 6.09
CA LEU A 209 1.80 -7.38 5.20
C LEU A 209 2.11 -7.88 3.79
N ILE A 210 1.47 -7.30 2.78
CA ILE A 210 1.74 -7.59 1.37
C ILE A 210 2.48 -6.41 0.77
N LEU A 211 3.66 -6.69 0.23
CA LEU A 211 4.51 -5.74 -0.47
C LEU A 211 4.60 -6.13 -1.95
N HIS A 212 4.69 -5.14 -2.81
CA HIS A 212 4.90 -5.29 -4.23
C HIS A 212 6.09 -4.45 -4.65
N PHE A 213 7.05 -5.06 -5.34
CA PHE A 213 8.06 -4.29 -6.06
C PHE A 213 7.88 -4.42 -7.56
N ASP A 214 8.10 -3.33 -8.29
CA ASP A 214 8.07 -3.33 -9.76
C ASP A 214 9.01 -2.25 -10.32
N ARG A 215 10.08 -2.72 -10.96
CA ARG A 215 11.17 -1.95 -11.56
C ARG A 215 11.04 -1.85 -13.08
N ARG A 216 9.97 -2.41 -13.67
CA ARG A 216 9.74 -2.28 -15.11
C ARG A 216 9.45 -0.83 -15.45
N PRO A 217 10.01 -0.31 -16.57
CA PRO A 217 9.63 1.00 -17.05
C PRO A 217 8.13 1.03 -17.36
N VAL A 218 7.52 2.20 -17.19
CA VAL A 218 6.14 2.38 -17.66
C VAL A 218 6.21 2.75 -19.13
N ASP A 219 5.73 1.85 -19.98
CA ASP A 219 5.61 2.14 -21.40
C ASP A 219 4.50 3.16 -21.61
N MET A 220 4.84 4.18 -22.38
CA MET A 220 3.99 5.32 -22.69
C MET A 220 3.82 5.39 -24.20
N VAL A 221 2.58 5.47 -24.65
CA VAL A 221 2.23 5.58 -26.07
C VAL A 221 1.45 6.86 -26.28
N LEU A 222 2.00 7.76 -27.09
CA LEU A 222 1.34 8.96 -27.58
C LEU A 222 0.81 8.65 -28.98
N TRP A 223 -0.50 8.77 -29.20
CA TRP A 223 -1.13 8.53 -30.49
C TRP A 223 -2.24 9.54 -30.79
N THR A 224 -2.65 9.61 -32.06
CA THR A 224 -3.68 10.54 -32.54
C THR A 224 -4.56 9.85 -33.58
N THR A 225 -5.75 10.41 -33.82
CA THR A 225 -6.68 9.99 -34.87
C THR A 225 -6.56 10.81 -36.16
N ILE A 226 -5.60 11.75 -36.24
CA ILE A 226 -5.36 12.55 -37.45
C ILE A 226 -5.12 11.62 -38.65
N PRO A 227 -5.81 11.83 -39.79
CA PRO A 227 -5.65 11.01 -40.97
C PRO A 227 -4.21 10.95 -41.48
N SER A 228 -3.85 9.79 -42.03
CA SER A 228 -2.53 9.58 -42.66
C SER A 228 -2.67 9.49 -44.17
N TYR A 229 -1.77 10.15 -44.88
CA TYR A 229 -1.72 10.21 -46.34
C TYR A 229 -0.36 9.80 -46.86
N LYS A 230 -0.34 9.10 -48.00
CA LYS A 230 0.90 8.74 -48.71
C LYS A 230 1.23 9.82 -49.72
N LEU A 231 2.37 10.48 -49.54
CA LEU A 231 2.91 11.47 -50.46
C LEU A 231 4.23 10.98 -51.03
N LYS A 232 4.49 11.29 -52.30
CA LYS A 232 5.84 11.19 -52.85
C LYS A 232 6.54 12.52 -52.63
N ILE A 233 7.59 12.52 -51.81
CA ILE A 233 8.46 13.69 -51.63
C ILE A 233 9.78 13.35 -52.32
N GLY A 234 9.94 13.85 -53.55
CA GLY A 234 10.88 13.28 -54.52
C GLY A 234 10.43 11.90 -55.00
N GLU A 235 11.37 10.98 -55.22
CA GLU A 235 11.09 9.59 -55.62
C GLU A 235 10.79 8.64 -54.44
N VAL A 236 10.72 9.17 -53.21
CA VAL A 236 10.53 8.37 -52.00
C VAL A 236 9.09 8.53 -51.49
N PRO A 237 8.30 7.43 -51.40
CA PRO A 237 7.00 7.47 -50.75
C PRO A 237 7.18 7.69 -49.25
N ARG A 238 6.45 8.66 -48.69
CA ARG A 238 6.41 9.00 -47.27
C ARG A 238 4.96 9.02 -46.80
N THR A 239 4.76 8.65 -45.54
CA THR A 239 3.46 8.80 -44.86
C THR A 239 3.49 10.10 -44.06
N VAL A 240 2.49 10.95 -44.23
CA VAL A 240 2.33 12.19 -43.48
C VAL A 240 0.98 12.18 -42.76
N LEU A 241 0.92 12.79 -41.59
CA LEU A 241 -0.34 13.10 -40.92
C LEU A 241 -0.77 14.50 -41.36
N ALA A 242 -2.03 14.65 -41.80
CA ALA A 242 -2.54 15.95 -42.21
C ALA A 242 -4.04 16.09 -41.90
N THR A 243 -4.47 17.30 -41.53
CA THR A 243 -5.90 17.63 -41.39
C THR A 243 -6.14 19.13 -41.52
N ASN A 244 -7.36 19.49 -41.91
CA ASN A 244 -7.90 20.84 -41.87
C ASN A 244 -9.06 20.98 -40.85
N LYS A 245 -9.32 19.93 -40.06
CA LYS A 245 -10.46 19.87 -39.15
C LYS A 245 -10.02 19.94 -37.70
N LEU A 246 -10.62 20.85 -36.93
CA LEU A 246 -10.38 20.98 -35.49
C LEU A 246 -10.77 19.72 -34.70
N GLU A 247 -11.79 18.99 -35.16
CA GLU A 247 -12.29 17.78 -34.51
C GLU A 247 -11.31 16.60 -34.56
N ASP A 248 -10.37 16.60 -35.52
CA ASP A 248 -9.35 15.56 -35.64
C ASP A 248 -8.19 15.74 -34.62
N LEU A 249 -8.07 16.92 -34.00
CA LEU A 249 -6.92 17.33 -33.20
C LEU A 249 -6.98 16.78 -31.76
N GLU A 250 -7.15 15.47 -31.63
CA GLU A 250 -7.14 14.74 -30.36
C GLU A 250 -5.88 13.89 -30.22
N PHE A 251 -5.33 13.90 -29.00
CA PHE A 251 -4.11 13.21 -28.63
C PHE A 251 -4.38 12.34 -27.42
N TYR A 252 -3.92 11.11 -27.50
CA TYR A 252 -4.16 10.06 -26.53
C TYR A 252 -2.82 9.66 -25.93
N LEU A 253 -2.75 9.67 -24.61
CA LEU A 253 -1.58 9.22 -23.87
C LEU A 253 -1.97 7.99 -23.05
N ASP A 254 -1.49 6.84 -23.52
CA ASP A 254 -1.74 5.53 -22.93
C ASP A 254 -0.52 5.03 -22.16
N PHE A 255 -0.77 4.42 -21.00
CA PHE A 255 0.23 3.82 -20.14
C PHE A 255 -0.01 2.31 -20.02
N SER A 256 1.06 1.52 -20.08
CA SER A 256 0.98 0.06 -19.84
C SER A 256 0.50 -0.29 -18.43
N SER A 257 0.48 0.69 -17.52
CA SER A 257 0.01 0.54 -16.14
C SER A 257 -0.51 1.85 -15.54
N PRO A 258 -1.35 1.78 -14.49
CA PRO A 258 -1.86 2.99 -13.82
C PRO A 258 -0.74 3.90 -13.31
N VAL A 259 -0.85 5.19 -13.59
CA VAL A 259 0.01 6.24 -13.02
C VAL A 259 -0.70 6.94 -11.86
N VAL A 260 0.07 7.51 -10.93
CA VAL A 260 -0.48 8.28 -9.79
C VAL A 260 -0.76 9.73 -10.13
N ASN A 261 -0.15 10.23 -11.21
CA ASN A 261 -0.30 11.60 -11.69
C ASN A 261 -1.76 11.93 -12.03
N SER A 262 -2.17 13.14 -11.67
CA SER A 262 -3.46 13.71 -12.06
C SER A 262 -3.45 14.15 -13.52
N THR A 263 -4.63 14.43 -14.10
CA THR A 263 -4.74 14.99 -15.45
C THR A 263 -4.00 16.33 -15.59
N ALA A 264 -3.94 17.14 -14.53
CA ALA A 264 -3.20 18.40 -14.52
C ALA A 264 -1.69 18.17 -14.57
N ASP A 265 -1.18 17.17 -13.84
CA ASP A 265 0.23 16.79 -13.87
C ASP A 265 0.64 16.29 -15.26
N ILE A 266 -0.19 15.44 -15.89
CA ILE A 266 0.05 14.98 -17.26
C ILE A 266 -0.02 16.12 -18.28
N LEU A 267 -0.93 17.09 -18.10
CA LEU A 267 -0.99 18.26 -18.97
C LEU A 267 0.28 19.11 -18.86
N SER A 268 0.87 19.22 -17.67
CA SER A 268 2.05 20.05 -17.43
C SER A 268 3.30 19.59 -18.19
N VAL A 269 3.35 18.31 -18.58
CA VAL A 269 4.46 17.70 -19.33
C VAL A 269 4.20 17.54 -20.82
N LEU A 270 2.99 17.89 -21.29
CA LEU A 270 2.61 17.87 -22.69
C LEU A 270 2.83 19.24 -23.32
N HIS A 271 3.60 19.27 -24.40
CA HIS A 271 3.92 20.51 -25.11
C HIS A 271 3.53 20.41 -26.58
N ALA A 272 2.75 21.39 -27.03
CA ALA A 272 2.53 21.66 -28.44
C ALA A 272 3.34 22.90 -28.85
N ASN A 273 3.92 22.91 -30.05
CA ASN A 273 4.61 24.09 -30.59
C ASN A 273 3.66 25.26 -30.91
N PHE A 274 2.39 24.96 -31.17
CA PHE A 274 1.32 25.93 -31.45
C PHE A 274 0.04 25.52 -30.74
N GLY A 275 -0.84 26.49 -30.51
CA GLY A 275 -2.12 26.26 -29.83
C GLY A 275 -1.96 25.94 -28.34
N SER A 276 -3.00 25.34 -27.76
CA SER A 276 -3.00 24.92 -26.35
C SER A 276 -3.72 23.59 -26.20
N LEU A 277 -3.19 22.70 -25.37
CA LEU A 277 -3.82 21.42 -25.07
C LEU A 277 -4.81 21.59 -23.92
N VAL A 278 -6.02 21.06 -24.10
CA VAL A 278 -7.07 21.03 -23.07
C VAL A 278 -7.51 19.59 -22.81
N PRO A 279 -7.70 19.19 -21.54
CA PRO A 279 -8.06 17.82 -21.23
C PRO A 279 -9.51 17.53 -21.61
N ILE A 280 -9.75 16.36 -22.20
CA ILE A 280 -11.09 15.82 -22.44
C ILE A 280 -11.46 14.92 -21.26
N LYS A 281 -12.57 15.24 -20.58
CA LYS A 281 -13.11 14.39 -19.52
C LYS A 281 -13.59 13.07 -20.12
N THR A 282 -12.76 12.05 -20.03
CA THR A 282 -13.12 10.67 -20.37
C THR A 282 -13.34 9.88 -19.07
N LYS A 283 -14.11 8.78 -19.14
CA LYS A 283 -14.14 7.78 -18.05
C LYS A 283 -12.75 7.16 -17.99
N GLY A 284 -11.86 7.76 -17.20
CA GLY A 284 -10.46 7.35 -17.13
C GLY A 284 -10.36 5.86 -16.82
N HIS A 285 -9.58 5.13 -17.59
CA HIS A 285 -9.32 3.69 -17.41
C HIS A 285 -8.43 3.43 -16.18
N GLY A 286 -8.79 4.00 -15.02
CA GLY A 286 -8.03 3.92 -13.78
C GLY A 286 -6.61 4.49 -13.89
N GLY A 287 -6.45 5.67 -14.49
CA GLY A 287 -5.15 6.32 -14.66
C GLY A 287 -4.26 5.71 -15.75
N ARG A 288 -4.83 4.94 -16.69
CA ARG A 288 -4.09 4.36 -17.84
C ARG A 288 -4.17 5.16 -19.14
N ARG A 289 -5.16 6.04 -19.28
CA ARG A 289 -5.41 6.79 -20.51
C ARG A 289 -5.79 8.23 -20.18
N PHE A 290 -5.14 9.16 -20.85
CA PHE A 290 -5.45 10.59 -20.81
C PHE A 290 -5.67 11.08 -22.23
N VAL A 291 -6.65 11.97 -22.41
CA VAL A 291 -7.04 12.47 -23.73
C VAL A 291 -7.03 13.99 -23.70
N PHE A 292 -6.40 14.58 -24.71
CA PHE A 292 -6.21 16.02 -24.83
C PHE A 292 -6.64 16.47 -26.23
N ARG A 293 -7.27 17.64 -26.29
CA ARG A 293 -7.58 18.30 -27.56
C ARG A 293 -6.68 19.50 -27.74
N LEU A 294 -6.18 19.71 -28.95
CA LEU A 294 -5.49 20.93 -29.31
C LEU A 294 -6.49 22.00 -29.76
N VAL A 295 -6.43 23.17 -29.15
CA VAL A 295 -7.29 24.32 -29.45
C VAL A 295 -6.46 25.56 -29.77
N ASN A 296 -7.13 26.64 -30.20
CA ASN A 296 -6.51 27.93 -30.53
C ASN A 296 -5.44 27.83 -31.63
N VAL A 297 -5.72 27.06 -32.68
CA VAL A 297 -4.87 26.92 -33.86
C VAL A 297 -5.36 27.88 -34.96
N THR A 298 -4.48 28.76 -35.45
CA THR A 298 -4.89 29.89 -36.30
C THR A 298 -4.10 30.02 -37.61
N LYS A 299 -3.20 29.08 -37.91
CA LYS A 299 -2.35 29.14 -39.09
C LYS A 299 -2.05 27.76 -39.65
N THR A 300 -1.75 27.71 -40.94
CA THR A 300 -1.19 26.53 -41.60
C THR A 300 0.28 26.38 -41.20
N ASP A 301 0.66 25.23 -40.63
CA ASP A 301 2.04 24.91 -40.25
C ASP A 301 2.19 23.40 -39.93
N ILE A 302 3.42 22.97 -39.64
CA ILE A 302 3.70 21.66 -39.06
C ILE A 302 3.60 21.77 -37.53
N PHE A 303 2.61 21.09 -36.98
CA PHE A 303 2.35 21.03 -35.55
C PHE A 303 3.04 19.82 -34.95
N THR A 304 3.64 20.00 -33.78
CA THR A 304 4.34 18.95 -33.06
C THR A 304 3.84 18.89 -31.61
N VAL A 305 3.41 17.72 -31.17
CA VAL A 305 3.06 17.42 -29.78
C VAL A 305 4.09 16.46 -29.20
N LYS A 306 4.70 16.85 -28.08
CA LYS A 306 5.75 16.08 -27.39
C LYS A 306 5.44 15.93 -25.91
N VAL A 307 5.96 14.87 -25.29
CA VAL A 307 5.87 14.61 -23.86
C VAL A 307 7.25 14.74 -23.22
N GLN A 308 7.34 15.40 -22.08
CA GLN A 308 8.54 15.43 -21.22
C GLN A 308 8.36 14.44 -20.05
N PRO A 309 8.91 13.21 -20.12
CA PRO A 309 8.51 12.12 -19.24
C PRO A 309 8.99 12.24 -17.78
N SER A 310 9.89 13.18 -17.47
CA SER A 310 10.63 13.23 -16.20
C SER A 310 9.79 13.34 -14.93
N PHE A 311 8.49 13.66 -15.05
CA PHE A 311 7.58 13.82 -13.92
C PHE A 311 6.43 12.81 -13.89
N ILE A 312 6.40 11.86 -14.83
CA ILE A 312 5.37 10.82 -14.87
C ILE A 312 5.88 9.61 -14.09
N ILE A 313 5.25 9.35 -12.95
CA ILE A 313 5.68 8.34 -11.99
C ILE A 313 4.54 7.35 -11.73
N ARG A 314 4.88 6.07 -11.67
CA ARG A 314 3.95 5.01 -11.27
C ARG A 314 3.77 5.00 -9.75
N GLN A 315 2.77 4.26 -9.26
CA GLN A 315 2.62 3.98 -7.82
C GLN A 315 3.87 3.36 -7.17
N SER A 316 4.68 2.61 -7.93
CA SER A 316 5.94 2.05 -7.43
C SER A 316 7.10 3.06 -7.37
N GLY A 317 6.95 4.26 -7.92
CA GLY A 317 8.03 5.25 -8.01
C GLY A 317 8.86 5.19 -9.29
N THR A 318 8.55 4.28 -10.24
CA THR A 318 9.28 4.19 -11.52
C THR A 318 8.81 5.25 -12.51
N ALA A 319 9.75 5.92 -13.16
CA ALA A 319 9.46 6.91 -14.20
C ALA A 319 8.98 6.26 -15.51
N ALA A 320 8.17 6.99 -16.28
CA ALA A 320 7.76 6.57 -17.62
C ALA A 320 8.89 6.73 -18.65
N SER A 321 8.89 5.85 -19.66
CA SER A 321 9.80 5.94 -20.79
C SER A 321 9.49 7.15 -21.68
N SER A 322 10.49 7.65 -22.41
CA SER A 322 10.27 8.65 -23.45
C SER A 322 9.41 8.09 -24.59
N VAL A 323 8.64 8.95 -25.23
CA VAL A 323 7.84 8.61 -26.41
C VAL A 323 8.20 9.52 -27.58
N GLU A 324 8.06 9.02 -28.80
CA GLU A 324 8.24 9.84 -30.00
C GLU A 324 7.16 10.94 -30.07
N PRO A 325 7.54 12.16 -30.47
CA PRO A 325 6.57 13.23 -30.68
C PRO A 325 5.72 12.95 -31.92
N ILE A 326 4.49 13.45 -31.91
CA ILE A 326 3.61 13.42 -33.09
C ILE A 326 3.81 14.73 -33.85
N ALA A 327 4.16 14.63 -35.13
CA ALA A 327 4.20 15.75 -36.05
C ALA A 327 3.14 15.59 -37.15
N PHE A 328 2.39 16.64 -37.44
CA PHE A 328 1.33 16.64 -38.46
C PHE A 328 1.21 18.00 -39.14
N LEU A 329 0.76 18.01 -40.39
CA LEU A 329 0.40 19.23 -41.11
C LEU A 329 -1.02 19.63 -40.72
N TYR A 330 -1.18 20.82 -40.14
CA TYR A 330 -2.49 21.44 -40.01
C TYR A 330 -2.61 22.51 -41.09
N ASP A 331 -3.60 22.37 -41.97
CA ASP A 331 -3.75 23.26 -43.11
C ASP A 331 -5.16 23.84 -43.18
N ILE A 332 -5.26 25.16 -43.03
CA ILE A 332 -6.51 25.92 -43.13
C ILE A 332 -6.55 26.81 -44.37
N THR A 333 -5.50 26.80 -45.18
CA THR A 333 -5.44 27.50 -46.46
C THR A 333 -6.11 26.66 -47.53
N ARG A 334 -6.80 27.34 -48.46
CA ARG A 334 -7.45 26.63 -49.57
C ARG A 334 -6.46 26.51 -50.73
N PRO A 335 -6.34 25.34 -51.36
CA PRO A 335 -5.51 25.20 -52.54
C PRO A 335 -6.12 26.02 -53.68
N SER A 336 -5.25 26.68 -54.44
CA SER A 336 -5.62 27.20 -55.75
C SER A 336 -5.37 26.15 -56.81
N VAL A 337 -6.16 26.19 -57.88
CA VAL A 337 -6.07 25.25 -58.99
C VAL A 337 -5.91 26.01 -60.29
N ARG A 338 -4.96 25.57 -61.11
CA ARG A 338 -4.76 26.05 -62.46
C ARG A 338 -5.04 24.92 -63.45
N LEU A 339 -5.97 25.18 -64.37
CA LEU A 339 -6.24 24.29 -65.49
C LEU A 339 -5.44 24.74 -66.70
N THR A 340 -4.74 23.81 -67.33
CA THR A 340 -4.02 24.07 -68.57
C THR A 340 -4.39 23.02 -69.62
N THR A 341 -4.46 23.46 -70.87
CA THR A 341 -4.71 22.60 -72.02
C THR A 341 -3.95 23.13 -73.22
N LYS A 342 -3.80 22.32 -74.27
CA LYS A 342 -3.15 22.72 -75.54
C LYS A 342 -3.98 23.72 -76.35
N PHE A 343 -5.28 23.84 -76.06
CA PHE A 343 -6.22 24.68 -76.82
C PHE A 343 -6.94 25.72 -75.94
N PRO A 344 -6.24 26.58 -75.19
CA PRO A 344 -6.89 27.54 -74.31
C PRO A 344 -7.56 28.65 -75.13
N GLY A 345 -8.88 28.81 -74.99
CA GLY A 345 -9.63 29.91 -75.62
C GLY A 345 -9.76 29.83 -77.15
N VAL A 346 -9.44 28.69 -77.76
CA VAL A 346 -9.50 28.49 -79.22
C VAL A 346 -10.36 27.28 -79.56
N THR A 347 -11.11 27.37 -80.65
CA THR A 347 -11.90 26.24 -81.17
C THR A 347 -10.98 25.17 -81.77
N THR A 348 -11.19 23.91 -81.40
CA THR A 348 -10.44 22.75 -81.92
C THR A 348 -11.38 21.71 -82.53
N LYS A 349 -10.86 20.85 -83.41
CA LYS A 349 -11.55 19.68 -83.97
C LYS A 349 -11.21 18.39 -83.23
N GLU A 350 -10.38 18.45 -82.19
CA GLU A 350 -9.97 17.30 -81.40
C GLU A 350 -11.12 16.76 -80.56
N PHE A 351 -11.32 15.43 -80.60
CA PHE A 351 -12.37 14.75 -79.83
C PHE A 351 -11.97 14.51 -78.37
N ASN A 352 -10.66 14.41 -78.08
CA ASN A 352 -10.13 14.18 -76.73
C ASN A 352 -9.20 15.33 -76.35
N ILE A 353 -9.62 16.15 -75.39
CA ILE A 353 -8.85 17.29 -74.91
C ILE A 353 -8.17 16.89 -73.60
N GLN A 354 -6.84 16.88 -73.59
CA GLN A 354 -6.08 16.71 -72.36
C GLN A 354 -6.12 18.03 -71.57
N VAL A 355 -6.58 17.94 -70.33
CA VAL A 355 -6.55 19.02 -69.35
C VAL A 355 -5.63 18.60 -68.22
N VAL A 356 -4.62 19.42 -67.94
CA VAL A 356 -3.72 19.25 -66.81
C VAL A 356 -4.24 20.14 -65.68
N THR A 357 -4.47 19.53 -64.53
CA THR A 357 -4.89 20.19 -63.30
C THR A 357 -3.68 20.31 -62.39
N GLU A 358 -3.25 21.53 -62.11
CA GLU A 358 -2.10 21.82 -61.26
C GLU A 358 -2.59 22.54 -60.01
N PHE A 359 -2.38 21.95 -58.84
CA PHE A 359 -2.72 22.55 -57.55
C PHE A 359 -1.51 23.29 -56.98
N SER A 360 -1.75 24.38 -56.24
CA SER A 360 -0.68 25.13 -55.57
C SER A 360 0.03 24.36 -54.45
N GLU A 361 -0.59 23.28 -53.98
CA GLU A 361 -0.08 22.42 -52.90
C GLU A 361 -0.63 20.99 -53.07
N PRO A 362 -0.09 19.99 -52.36
CA PRO A 362 -0.62 18.63 -52.41
C PRO A 362 -2.08 18.56 -51.95
N VAL A 363 -2.94 17.96 -52.76
CA VAL A 363 -4.34 17.71 -52.40
C VAL A 363 -4.58 16.23 -52.14
N PHE A 364 -5.39 15.95 -51.14
CA PHE A 364 -5.73 14.59 -50.75
C PHE A 364 -7.15 14.24 -51.23
N ASP A 365 -7.40 12.96 -51.51
CA ASP A 365 -8.71 12.42 -51.88
C ASP A 365 -9.37 13.03 -53.14
N PHE A 366 -8.58 13.69 -54.01
CA PHE A 366 -9.08 14.23 -55.27
C PHE A 366 -9.44 13.11 -56.27
N GLN A 367 -10.71 13.08 -56.69
CA GLN A 367 -11.26 12.13 -57.65
C GLN A 367 -11.93 12.87 -58.81
N ALA A 368 -12.13 12.17 -59.94
CA ALA A 368 -12.80 12.71 -61.13
C ALA A 368 -14.21 13.25 -60.85
N SER A 369 -14.89 12.75 -59.80
CA SER A 369 -16.19 13.27 -59.33
C SER A 369 -16.12 14.72 -58.84
N GLY A 370 -14.93 15.21 -58.47
CA GLY A 370 -14.69 16.61 -58.11
C GLY A 370 -14.54 17.56 -59.30
N ILE A 371 -14.63 17.06 -60.54
CA ILE A 371 -14.50 17.87 -61.76
C ILE A 371 -15.86 17.93 -62.45
N GLU A 372 -16.35 19.14 -62.67
CA GLU A 372 -17.55 19.39 -63.46
C GLU A 372 -17.17 19.68 -64.92
N VAL A 373 -17.85 19.02 -65.87
CA VAL A 373 -17.64 19.22 -67.30
C VAL A 373 -18.98 19.56 -67.95
N VAL A 374 -19.03 20.72 -68.63
CA VAL A 374 -20.20 21.14 -69.41
C VAL A 374 -19.93 20.84 -70.89
N GLY A 375 -20.85 20.15 -71.55
CA GLY A 375 -20.74 19.82 -72.99
C GLY A 375 -19.77 18.69 -73.32
N GLY A 376 -19.39 17.87 -72.33
CA GLY A 376 -18.48 16.74 -72.49
C GLY A 376 -18.51 15.77 -71.30
N SER A 377 -17.56 14.83 -71.26
CA SER A 377 -17.39 13.90 -70.13
C SER A 377 -15.92 13.57 -69.92
N ILE A 378 -15.57 13.16 -68.69
CA ILE A 378 -14.22 12.72 -68.34
C ILE A 378 -14.09 11.24 -68.65
N THR A 379 -13.16 10.88 -69.52
CA THR A 379 -12.94 9.50 -69.96
C THR A 379 -11.77 8.82 -69.24
N ARG A 380 -10.81 9.59 -68.70
CA ARG A 380 -9.63 9.06 -67.98
C ARG A 380 -9.01 10.12 -67.06
N GLN A 381 -8.75 9.75 -65.81
CA GLN A 381 -7.92 10.53 -64.88
C GLN A 381 -6.58 9.80 -64.68
N VAL A 382 -5.47 10.56 -64.71
CA VAL A 382 -4.15 10.05 -64.32
C VAL A 382 -3.55 11.02 -63.31
N MET A 383 -3.19 10.49 -62.15
CA MET A 383 -2.53 11.22 -61.05
C MET A 383 -1.03 10.98 -61.15
N TRP A 384 -0.23 12.04 -61.03
CA TRP A 384 1.22 12.00 -61.17
C TRP A 384 1.88 12.43 -59.87
#